data_AF-A0A2V7DD91-F1
#
_entry.id   AF-A0A2V7DD91-F1
#
_cell.length_a   1.000
_cell.length_b   1.000
_cell.length_c   1.000
_cell.angle_alpha   90.00
_cell.angle_beta   90.00
_cell.angle_gamma   90.00
#
_symmetry.space_group_name_H-M   'P 1'
#
loop_
_entity.id
_entity.type
_entity.pdbx_description
1 polymer ?
#
loop_
_entity_poly.entity_id
_entity_poly.type
_entity_poly.pdbx_seq_one_letter_code
_entity_poly.pdbx_strand_id
1 'polypeptide(L)'
;MNLVAALAVMVLVLASAGEAVAFVVNAQPPQNRRTMNLDLLPTTNFSSLGYGVTSWNALAQAALAEWNAAGIGNPPDHQFFTVRVPAVTGNPCQPDGINEVRFSSTVCGLAWGDAIGITQRWSVNGRVVETDVLFNSTADVPMNAYPGPVVNATSVGGTLFDFYRLALHEFGHAAGLDHPNLDGGQSVVAVMNSGNQAVGGPQSAVDHLQADDIAGAHAIAWVGGGLVAAVLPSSRSVQVGTAATAFATIINLSSGVATGCSLAAGTSVPATFTYQTTNPATNQLTGTVNTPTNVAAGASQSFVFAFTPTAAIAPTDVVLNFACANAGPAPSNSGLNTLLLSASTTPIPDVVALGATLTSDGIVNVPGATGTGVFAVATVNVGASGVITASADTGGVPLPVTLSLCQTNPTTGACLGAAAATVTTTIDANATPTFGIFVTGSGSVSFSPATNRIYVRFRDSGGVIRGATSVAVRTQ
;
A
#
# COMPACT_ATOMS: atom_id res chain seq x y z
N MET A 1 -58.15 18.42 -41.31
CA MET A 1 -57.29 18.97 -42.38
C MET A 1 -55.93 19.28 -41.75
N ASN A 2 -54.93 18.49 -42.13
CA ASN A 2 -53.47 18.66 -42.09
C ASN A 2 -52.82 19.49 -40.95
N LEU A 3 -51.96 18.89 -40.12
CA LEU A 3 -50.52 18.59 -40.34
C LEU A 3 -49.61 19.81 -40.10
N VAL A 4 -48.78 19.77 -39.05
CA VAL A 4 -47.37 20.19 -39.13
C VAL A 4 -46.56 19.23 -38.23
N ALA A 5 -45.69 18.45 -38.88
CA ALA A 5 -44.69 17.60 -38.25
C ALA A 5 -43.33 18.30 -38.33
N ALA A 6 -42.55 18.26 -37.25
CA ALA A 6 -41.13 18.63 -37.26
C ALA A 6 -40.30 17.37 -37.01
N LEU A 7 -39.39 17.11 -37.95
CA LEU A 7 -38.46 16.00 -38.01
C LEU A 7 -37.30 16.23 -37.03
N ALA A 8 -36.97 15.25 -36.19
CA ALA A 8 -35.70 15.18 -35.47
C ALA A 8 -34.92 13.96 -35.97
N VAL A 9 -33.75 14.21 -36.56
CA VAL A 9 -32.79 13.22 -37.01
C VAL A 9 -32.07 12.64 -35.78
N MET A 10 -32.25 11.35 -35.52
CA MET A 10 -31.54 10.63 -34.47
C MET A 10 -30.26 10.04 -35.07
N VAL A 11 -29.11 10.61 -34.72
CA VAL A 11 -27.79 10.05 -35.01
C VAL A 11 -27.56 8.89 -34.06
N LEU A 12 -27.51 7.68 -34.59
CA LEU A 12 -27.13 6.47 -33.85
C LEU A 12 -25.62 6.50 -33.62
N VAL A 13 -25.18 6.97 -32.45
CA VAL A 13 -23.79 6.77 -31.99
C VAL A 13 -23.68 5.31 -31.56
N LEU A 14 -23.11 4.47 -32.42
CA LEU A 14 -22.60 3.17 -32.03
C LEU A 14 -21.45 3.40 -31.04
N ALA A 15 -21.74 3.26 -29.75
CA ALA A 15 -20.69 3.09 -28.76
C ALA A 15 -19.95 1.80 -29.10
N SER A 16 -18.66 1.91 -29.43
CA SER A 16 -17.76 0.76 -29.46
C SER A 16 -17.77 0.15 -28.06
N ALA A 17 -18.34 -1.05 -27.92
CA ALA A 17 -18.11 -1.87 -26.74
C ALA A 17 -16.60 -2.04 -26.61
N GLY A 18 -16.01 -1.56 -25.52
CA GLY A 18 -14.63 -1.90 -25.20
C GLY A 18 -14.51 -3.42 -25.16
N GLU A 19 -13.42 -3.95 -25.74
CA GLU A 19 -13.11 -5.37 -25.65
C GLU A 19 -13.20 -5.80 -24.18
N ALA A 20 -13.94 -6.88 -23.92
CA ALA A 20 -13.96 -7.47 -22.60
C ALA A 20 -12.54 -7.91 -22.27
N VAL A 21 -11.94 -7.28 -21.26
CA VAL A 21 -10.64 -7.71 -20.73
C VAL A 21 -10.87 -9.09 -20.14
N ALA A 22 -10.32 -10.11 -20.79
CA ALA A 22 -10.38 -11.47 -20.31
C ALA A 22 -8.97 -11.77 -19.78
N PHE A 23 -8.87 -12.28 -18.56
CA PHE A 23 -7.66 -12.82 -17.92
C PHE A 23 -8.16 -13.80 -16.86
N VAL A 24 -7.30 -14.69 -16.33
CA VAL A 24 -7.70 -15.61 -15.25
C VAL A 24 -6.79 -15.43 -14.05
N VAL A 25 -7.41 -15.14 -12.91
CA VAL A 25 -6.75 -15.03 -11.61
C VAL A 25 -7.14 -16.21 -10.74
N ASN A 26 -6.22 -16.67 -9.92
CA ASN A 26 -6.53 -17.69 -8.92
C ASN A 26 -7.51 -17.15 -7.88
N ALA A 27 -8.37 -18.02 -7.37
CA ALA A 27 -9.35 -17.68 -6.34
C ALA A 27 -8.70 -17.18 -5.03
N GLN A 28 -7.47 -17.62 -4.72
CA GLN A 28 -6.75 -17.23 -3.52
C GLN A 28 -5.62 -16.24 -3.87
N PRO A 29 -5.73 -14.95 -3.53
CA PRO A 29 -4.69 -13.98 -3.80
C PRO A 29 -3.48 -14.16 -2.87
N PRO A 30 -2.31 -13.61 -3.22
CA PRO A 30 -1.17 -13.57 -2.31
C PRO A 30 -1.45 -12.72 -1.06
N GLN A 31 -0.91 -13.14 0.09
CA GLN A 31 -1.05 -12.41 1.36
C GLN A 31 -0.04 -11.26 1.50
N ASN A 32 1.23 -11.55 1.25
CA ASN A 32 2.35 -10.60 1.39
C ASN A 32 3.20 -10.61 0.12
N ARG A 33 4.23 -9.76 0.07
CA ARG A 33 5.33 -9.85 -0.92
C ARG A 33 5.97 -11.23 -0.89
N ARG A 34 6.62 -11.60 -1.98
CA ARG A 34 7.32 -12.87 -2.13
C ARG A 34 8.83 -12.66 -2.21
N THR A 35 9.52 -13.07 -1.16
CA THR A 35 10.97 -13.19 -1.18
C THR A 35 11.33 -14.57 -1.72
N MET A 36 11.88 -14.62 -2.94
CA MET A 36 12.26 -15.84 -3.64
C MET A 36 13.72 -16.22 -3.34
N ASN A 37 13.97 -17.50 -3.12
CA ASN A 37 15.29 -18.09 -2.91
C ASN A 37 15.66 -18.83 -4.19
N LEU A 38 16.52 -18.20 -5.00
CA LEU A 38 16.94 -18.76 -6.29
C LEU A 38 18.10 -19.74 -6.08
N ASP A 39 17.82 -21.04 -6.16
CA ASP A 39 18.78 -22.16 -6.05
C ASP A 39 18.79 -23.00 -7.33
N LEU A 40 19.06 -22.34 -8.47
CA LEU A 40 19.11 -22.99 -9.78
C LEU A 40 20.52 -23.48 -10.07
N LEU A 41 20.81 -24.72 -9.67
CA LEU A 41 22.05 -25.43 -10.00
C LEU A 41 21.99 -26.08 -11.40
N PRO A 42 23.11 -26.19 -12.13
CA PRO A 42 24.45 -25.71 -11.76
C PRO A 42 24.56 -24.19 -11.88
N THR A 43 25.28 -23.56 -10.96
CA THR A 43 25.56 -22.12 -10.98
C THR A 43 26.60 -21.71 -12.05
N THR A 44 27.13 -22.68 -12.79
CA THR A 44 28.14 -22.44 -13.83
C THR A 44 27.56 -21.58 -14.93
N ASN A 45 28.27 -20.49 -15.24
CA ASN A 45 27.80 -19.56 -16.25
C ASN A 45 27.71 -20.23 -17.63
N PHE A 46 26.64 -19.94 -18.37
CA PHE A 46 26.46 -20.34 -19.76
C PHE A 46 26.21 -19.11 -20.63
N SER A 47 26.48 -19.24 -21.93
CA SER A 47 26.19 -18.16 -22.89
C SER A 47 24.70 -18.15 -23.17
N SER A 48 23.99 -17.10 -22.74
CA SER A 48 22.65 -16.83 -23.28
C SER A 48 22.79 -16.29 -24.71
N LEU A 49 21.91 -16.76 -25.59
CA LEU A 49 21.77 -16.15 -26.91
C LEU A 49 20.91 -14.90 -26.70
N GLY A 50 21.48 -13.69 -26.76
CA GLY A 50 20.69 -12.45 -26.80
C GLY A 50 20.19 -11.84 -25.48
N TYR A 51 20.17 -12.55 -24.35
CA TYR A 51 19.75 -11.97 -23.05
C TYR A 51 20.86 -11.22 -22.30
N GLY A 52 22.14 -11.45 -22.62
CA GLY A 52 23.28 -10.74 -22.02
C GLY A 52 23.60 -11.11 -20.56
N VAL A 53 22.82 -11.99 -19.94
CA VAL A 53 23.08 -12.59 -18.63
C VAL A 53 23.59 -14.02 -18.77
N THR A 54 24.34 -14.50 -17.78
CA THR A 54 25.11 -15.74 -17.93
C THR A 54 24.80 -16.81 -16.89
N SER A 55 23.74 -16.70 -16.07
CA SER A 55 23.34 -17.76 -15.13
C SER A 55 21.82 -17.90 -15.01
N TRP A 56 21.35 -19.08 -14.60
CA TRP A 56 19.92 -19.36 -14.38
C TRP A 56 19.33 -18.47 -13.28
N ASN A 57 20.06 -18.26 -12.18
CA ASN A 57 19.65 -17.33 -11.13
C ASN A 57 19.49 -15.89 -11.65
N ALA A 58 20.40 -15.42 -12.51
CA ALA A 58 20.30 -14.09 -13.08
C ALA A 58 19.08 -13.96 -14.03
N LEU A 59 18.79 -14.99 -14.83
CA LEU A 59 17.60 -15.02 -15.69
C LEU A 59 16.31 -15.04 -14.88
N ALA A 60 16.22 -15.89 -13.86
CA ALA A 60 15.06 -15.95 -12.97
C ALA A 60 14.86 -14.61 -12.23
N GLN A 61 15.95 -13.99 -11.76
CA GLN A 61 15.88 -12.67 -11.15
C GLN A 61 15.39 -11.60 -12.13
N ALA A 62 15.81 -11.65 -13.40
CA ALA A 62 15.32 -10.75 -14.44
C ALA A 62 13.82 -10.95 -14.73
N ALA A 63 13.33 -12.19 -14.77
CA ALA A 63 11.91 -12.49 -14.96
C ALA A 63 11.04 -11.98 -13.79
N LEU A 64 11.51 -12.15 -12.54
CA LEU A 64 10.86 -11.54 -11.36
C LEU A 64 10.84 -10.00 -11.45
N ALA A 65 11.93 -9.41 -11.94
CA ALA A 65 12.03 -7.97 -12.11
C ALA A 65 11.10 -7.44 -13.22
N GLU A 66 10.88 -8.20 -14.30
CA GLU A 66 9.92 -7.84 -15.35
C GLU A 66 8.49 -7.77 -14.81
N TRP A 67 8.09 -8.75 -13.99
CA TRP A 67 6.82 -8.70 -13.26
C TRP A 67 6.68 -7.45 -12.38
N ASN A 68 7.69 -7.15 -11.55
CA ASN A 68 7.68 -5.91 -10.75
C ASN A 68 7.64 -4.65 -11.62
N ALA A 69 8.35 -4.62 -12.75
CA ALA A 69 8.36 -3.49 -13.68
C ALA A 69 6.99 -3.27 -14.33
N ALA A 70 6.17 -4.32 -14.46
CA ALA A 70 4.77 -4.20 -14.85
C ALA A 70 3.88 -3.59 -13.77
N GLY A 71 4.39 -3.29 -12.57
CA GLY A 71 3.64 -2.60 -11.51
C GLY A 71 2.78 -3.51 -10.65
N ILE A 72 3.22 -4.74 -10.39
CA ILE A 72 2.48 -5.70 -9.56
C ILE A 72 2.81 -5.56 -8.06
N GLY A 73 1.87 -5.91 -7.18
CA GLY A 73 2.09 -5.85 -5.73
C GLY A 73 1.45 -4.64 -5.05
N ASN A 74 1.62 -4.58 -3.73
CA ASN A 74 0.96 -3.57 -2.91
C ASN A 74 1.59 -2.17 -3.12
N PRO A 75 0.80 -1.08 -3.23
CA PRO A 75 1.31 0.28 -3.30
C PRO A 75 2.20 0.66 -2.09
N PRO A 76 3.12 1.63 -2.23
CA PRO A 76 3.30 2.51 -3.39
C PRO A 76 4.38 2.07 -4.40
N ASP A 77 5.21 1.08 -4.07
CA ASP A 77 6.40 0.75 -4.86
C ASP A 77 6.18 -0.34 -5.92
N HIS A 78 5.05 -1.07 -5.84
CA HIS A 78 4.74 -2.18 -6.74
C HIS A 78 5.90 -3.20 -6.85
N GLN A 79 6.52 -3.51 -5.70
CA GLN A 79 7.59 -4.50 -5.61
C GLN A 79 7.09 -5.78 -4.94
N PHE A 80 6.30 -6.58 -5.68
CA PHE A 80 5.80 -7.85 -5.15
C PHE A 80 6.91 -8.86 -4.88
N PHE A 81 7.81 -9.05 -5.84
CA PHE A 81 8.92 -10.01 -5.73
C PHE A 81 10.19 -9.36 -5.20
N THR A 82 10.89 -10.07 -4.34
CA THR A 82 12.28 -9.76 -3.96
C THR A 82 13.12 -11.04 -4.05
N VAL A 83 14.44 -10.91 -4.16
CA VAL A 83 15.36 -12.05 -4.17
C VAL A 83 16.22 -12.01 -2.92
N ARG A 84 16.32 -13.15 -2.21
CA ARG A 84 17.21 -13.28 -1.07
C ARG A 84 18.62 -13.66 -1.53
N VAL A 85 19.62 -12.91 -1.06
CA VAL A 85 21.03 -13.18 -1.34
C VAL A 85 21.82 -13.18 -0.02
N PRO A 86 22.50 -14.29 0.35
CA PRO A 86 22.45 -15.60 -0.30
C PRO A 86 21.06 -16.27 -0.17
N ALA A 87 20.73 -17.17 -1.08
CA ALA A 87 19.51 -17.97 -0.99
C ALA A 87 19.53 -18.85 0.28
N VAL A 88 18.36 -19.08 0.88
CA VAL A 88 18.16 -20.17 1.86
C VAL A 88 17.57 -21.35 1.11
N THR A 89 18.17 -22.52 1.27
CA THR A 89 17.61 -23.78 0.78
C THR A 89 16.51 -24.23 1.75
N GLY A 90 15.33 -24.49 1.20
CA GLY A 90 14.17 -25.03 1.90
C GLY A 90 13.82 -26.43 1.39
N ASN A 91 12.54 -26.78 1.51
CA ASN A 91 11.95 -27.96 0.92
C ASN A 91 10.70 -27.56 0.12
N PRO A 92 10.75 -27.59 -1.22
CA PRO A 92 9.71 -27.06 -2.12
C PRO A 92 8.46 -27.94 -2.17
N CYS A 93 8.38 -28.91 -1.27
CA CYS A 93 7.35 -29.93 -1.16
C CYS A 93 6.72 -29.93 0.25
N GLN A 94 7.01 -28.91 1.06
CA GLN A 94 6.51 -28.72 2.42
C GLN A 94 6.24 -27.22 2.65
N PRO A 95 5.21 -26.85 3.44
CA PRO A 95 5.00 -25.46 3.85
C PRO A 95 6.01 -25.07 4.95
N ASP A 96 7.25 -24.77 4.57
CA ASP A 96 8.33 -24.42 5.49
C ASP A 96 8.55 -22.90 5.62
N GLY A 97 7.79 -22.11 4.87
CA GLY A 97 7.85 -20.65 4.83
C GLY A 97 8.94 -20.11 3.91
N ILE A 98 9.59 -20.94 3.11
CA ILE A 98 10.66 -20.56 2.18
C ILE A 98 10.14 -20.70 0.75
N ASN A 99 10.06 -19.58 0.02
CA ASN A 99 9.74 -19.63 -1.41
C ASN A 99 11.00 -20.04 -2.19
N GLU A 100 11.12 -21.30 -2.55
CA GLU A 100 12.26 -21.89 -3.27
C GLU A 100 12.03 -21.90 -4.79
N VAL A 101 13.09 -21.65 -5.55
CA VAL A 101 13.10 -21.74 -7.01
C VAL A 101 14.27 -22.61 -7.44
N ARG A 102 14.02 -23.75 -8.10
CA ARG A 102 15.08 -24.70 -8.44
C ARG A 102 14.75 -25.62 -9.61
N PHE A 103 15.81 -26.27 -10.10
CA PHE A 103 15.69 -27.43 -10.98
C PHE A 103 15.43 -28.71 -10.18
N SER A 104 14.66 -29.63 -10.76
CA SER A 104 14.42 -30.95 -10.20
C SER A 104 14.11 -31.99 -11.27
N SER A 105 14.60 -33.22 -11.06
CA SER A 105 14.27 -34.38 -11.90
C SER A 105 12.93 -35.03 -11.53
N THR A 106 12.31 -34.61 -10.42
CA THR A 106 11.00 -35.09 -9.97
C THR A 106 10.18 -33.93 -9.41
N VAL A 107 8.86 -34.11 -9.33
CA VAL A 107 7.95 -33.20 -8.62
C VAL A 107 7.64 -33.83 -7.29
N CYS A 108 8.40 -33.49 -6.25
CA CYS A 108 8.19 -34.03 -4.90
C CYS A 108 8.15 -35.56 -4.82
N GLY A 109 9.01 -36.23 -5.59
CA GLY A 109 9.08 -37.68 -5.70
C GLY A 109 8.13 -38.29 -6.75
N LEU A 110 7.33 -37.47 -7.44
CA LEU A 110 6.47 -37.89 -8.54
C LEU A 110 7.12 -37.61 -9.91
N ALA A 111 6.68 -38.34 -10.93
CA ALA A 111 7.05 -38.06 -12.31
C ALA A 111 6.40 -36.75 -12.80
N TRP A 112 7.08 -36.04 -13.69
CA TRP A 112 6.64 -34.76 -14.24
C TRP A 112 5.40 -34.85 -15.15
N GLY A 113 5.18 -36.02 -15.77
CA GLY A 113 4.19 -36.12 -16.85
C GLY A 113 4.56 -35.17 -18.00
N ASP A 114 3.58 -34.40 -18.50
CA ASP A 114 3.79 -33.44 -19.59
C ASP A 114 4.26 -32.05 -19.09
N ALA A 115 4.42 -31.86 -17.77
CA ALA A 115 4.82 -30.58 -17.21
C ALA A 115 6.34 -30.32 -17.36
N ILE A 116 6.67 -29.07 -17.67
CA ILE A 116 8.05 -28.59 -17.79
C ILE A 116 8.45 -27.59 -16.68
N GLY A 117 7.44 -27.06 -15.98
CA GLY A 117 7.55 -26.20 -14.81
C GLY A 117 6.29 -26.36 -13.96
N ILE A 118 6.41 -26.17 -12.65
CA ILE A 118 5.30 -26.20 -11.70
C ILE A 118 5.51 -25.13 -10.62
N THR A 119 4.42 -24.44 -10.29
CA THR A 119 4.32 -23.55 -9.14
C THR A 119 3.41 -24.12 -8.06
N GLN A 120 3.99 -24.49 -6.91
CA GLN A 120 3.28 -24.94 -5.73
C GLN A 120 2.94 -23.77 -4.82
N ARG A 121 1.78 -23.83 -4.15
CA ARG A 121 1.25 -22.73 -3.35
C ARG A 121 0.62 -23.27 -2.07
N TRP A 122 0.98 -22.68 -0.94
CA TRP A 122 0.35 -22.97 0.35
C TRP A 122 -0.46 -21.78 0.80
N SER A 123 -1.70 -22.05 1.20
CA SER A 123 -2.65 -21.03 1.61
C SER A 123 -3.02 -21.17 3.07
N VAL A 124 -3.08 -20.04 3.77
CA VAL A 124 -3.62 -19.91 5.12
C VAL A 124 -4.74 -18.87 5.06
N ASN A 125 -5.91 -19.20 5.63
CA ASN A 125 -7.08 -18.30 5.67
C ASN A 125 -7.48 -17.72 4.31
N GLY A 126 -7.42 -18.53 3.25
CA GLY A 126 -7.80 -18.11 1.91
C GLY A 126 -6.82 -17.14 1.24
N ARG A 127 -5.54 -17.16 1.64
CA ARG A 127 -4.49 -16.41 0.97
C ARG A 127 -3.23 -17.23 0.86
N VAL A 128 -2.52 -17.08 -0.26
CA VAL A 128 -1.24 -17.75 -0.48
C VAL A 128 -0.20 -17.07 0.42
N VAL A 129 0.49 -17.85 1.26
CA VAL A 129 1.57 -17.39 2.15
C VAL A 129 2.94 -17.78 1.66
N GLU A 130 3.01 -18.82 0.84
CA GLU A 130 4.24 -19.46 0.39
C GLU A 130 4.02 -20.01 -1.02
N THR A 131 5.06 -19.90 -1.83
CA THR A 131 5.06 -20.34 -3.22
C THR A 131 6.42 -20.94 -3.58
N ASP A 132 6.45 -22.17 -4.09
CA ASP A 132 7.64 -22.82 -4.60
C ASP A 132 7.56 -23.03 -6.11
N VAL A 133 8.68 -22.90 -6.80
CA VAL A 133 8.77 -23.07 -8.25
C VAL A 133 9.80 -24.13 -8.60
N LEU A 134 9.34 -25.19 -9.24
CA LEU A 134 10.18 -26.26 -9.76
C LEU A 134 10.24 -26.19 -11.28
N PHE A 135 11.44 -26.30 -11.83
CA PHE A 135 11.68 -26.48 -13.26
C PHE A 135 12.18 -27.89 -13.55
N ASN A 136 11.65 -28.49 -14.62
CA ASN A 136 12.02 -29.85 -14.98
C ASN A 136 13.46 -29.91 -15.50
N SER A 137 14.26 -30.81 -14.93
CA SER A 137 15.65 -31.05 -15.31
C SER A 137 15.90 -32.47 -15.85
N THR A 138 14.86 -33.17 -16.30
CA THR A 138 15.00 -34.47 -16.96
C THR A 138 15.60 -34.31 -18.36
N ALA A 139 16.29 -35.35 -18.85
CA ALA A 139 17.07 -35.26 -20.09
C ALA A 139 16.22 -35.05 -21.36
N ASP A 140 14.94 -35.36 -21.31
CA ASP A 140 13.94 -35.20 -22.36
C ASP A 140 13.33 -33.78 -22.42
N VAL A 141 13.64 -32.92 -21.45
CA VAL A 141 13.23 -31.51 -21.42
C VAL A 141 14.48 -30.61 -21.54
N PRO A 142 15.05 -30.47 -22.75
CA PRO A 142 16.24 -29.67 -22.95
C PRO A 142 15.90 -28.17 -22.76
N MET A 143 16.61 -27.52 -21.84
CA MET A 143 16.49 -26.08 -21.60
C MET A 143 17.68 -25.28 -22.11
N ASN A 144 17.42 -24.08 -22.59
CA ASN A 144 18.40 -23.06 -22.91
C ASN A 144 17.85 -21.65 -22.58
N ALA A 145 18.61 -20.59 -22.84
CA ALA A 145 18.13 -19.22 -22.74
C ALA A 145 18.32 -18.49 -24.08
N TYR A 146 17.21 -18.15 -24.73
CA TYR A 146 17.18 -17.46 -26.02
C TYR A 146 15.84 -16.71 -26.23
N PRO A 147 15.86 -15.46 -26.74
CA PRO A 147 14.66 -14.73 -27.07
C PRO A 147 14.10 -15.16 -28.43
N GLY A 148 12.87 -14.73 -28.69
CA GLY A 148 12.16 -14.95 -29.95
C GLY A 148 11.46 -16.31 -30.02
N PRO A 149 11.09 -16.74 -31.25
CA PRO A 149 10.30 -17.95 -31.46
C PRO A 149 10.95 -19.22 -30.89
N VAL A 150 10.14 -20.10 -30.30
CA VAL A 150 10.57 -21.44 -29.87
C VAL A 150 11.24 -22.17 -31.04
N VAL A 151 12.38 -22.82 -30.77
CA VAL A 151 13.15 -23.59 -31.75
C VAL A 151 13.19 -25.08 -31.43
N ASN A 152 13.56 -25.90 -32.42
CA ASN A 152 13.77 -27.33 -32.21
C ASN A 152 15.12 -27.61 -31.51
N ALA A 153 15.13 -28.58 -30.61
CA ALA A 153 16.33 -29.13 -29.99
C ALA A 153 17.05 -30.06 -30.97
N THR A 154 18.20 -29.63 -31.48
CA THR A 154 19.02 -30.41 -32.43
C THR A 154 19.67 -31.64 -31.81
N SER A 155 19.83 -31.68 -30.48
CA SER A 155 20.53 -32.74 -29.74
C SER A 155 19.66 -33.94 -29.36
N VAL A 156 18.37 -33.72 -29.09
CA VAL A 156 17.43 -34.75 -28.60
C VAL A 156 16.16 -34.89 -29.44
N GLY A 157 15.94 -34.00 -30.42
CA GLY A 157 14.68 -33.88 -31.14
C GLY A 157 13.58 -33.23 -30.30
N GLY A 158 12.55 -32.67 -30.95
CA GLY A 158 11.48 -31.95 -30.25
C GLY A 158 11.82 -30.49 -29.92
N THR A 159 11.12 -29.90 -28.95
CA THR A 159 11.24 -28.49 -28.59
C THR A 159 12.46 -28.23 -27.70
N LEU A 160 13.24 -27.17 -27.99
CA LEU A 160 14.19 -26.60 -27.05
C LEU A 160 13.48 -25.54 -26.21
N PHE A 161 13.36 -25.72 -24.90
CA PHE A 161 12.61 -24.77 -24.07
C PHE A 161 13.47 -23.56 -23.70
N ASP A 162 12.90 -22.36 -23.80
CA ASP A 162 13.51 -21.15 -23.26
C ASP A 162 13.15 -21.00 -21.78
N PHE A 163 14.16 -20.98 -20.92
CA PHE A 163 13.99 -20.86 -19.48
C PHE A 163 13.40 -19.52 -19.06
N TYR A 164 13.77 -18.41 -19.70
CA TYR A 164 13.30 -17.09 -19.30
C TYR A 164 11.79 -16.97 -19.46
N ARG A 165 11.27 -17.39 -20.62
CA ARG A 165 9.84 -17.50 -20.90
C ARG A 165 9.11 -18.40 -19.91
N LEU A 166 9.69 -19.57 -19.59
CA LEU A 166 9.07 -20.47 -18.62
C LEU A 166 9.09 -19.87 -17.20
N ALA A 167 10.16 -19.20 -16.82
CA ALA A 167 10.24 -18.51 -15.54
C ALA A 167 9.20 -17.39 -15.42
N LEU A 168 8.97 -16.61 -16.49
CA LEU A 168 7.88 -15.62 -16.53
C LEU A 168 6.52 -16.28 -16.27
N HIS A 169 6.25 -17.42 -16.90
CA HIS A 169 5.01 -18.19 -16.72
C HIS A 169 4.82 -18.65 -15.26
N GLU A 170 5.82 -19.34 -14.70
CA GLU A 170 5.73 -19.83 -13.32
C GLU A 170 5.65 -18.68 -12.31
N PHE A 171 6.36 -17.58 -12.54
CA PHE A 171 6.24 -16.40 -11.69
C PHE A 171 4.89 -15.69 -11.83
N GLY A 172 4.18 -15.83 -12.95
CA GLY A 172 2.79 -15.41 -13.06
C GLY A 172 1.87 -16.24 -12.16
N HIS A 173 2.06 -17.56 -12.08
CA HIS A 173 1.37 -18.37 -11.08
C HIS A 173 1.73 -17.97 -9.65
N ALA A 174 2.99 -17.64 -9.38
CA ALA A 174 3.45 -17.19 -8.08
C ALA A 174 2.85 -15.83 -7.68
N ALA A 175 2.64 -14.95 -8.66
CA ALA A 175 1.94 -13.68 -8.55
C ALA A 175 0.45 -13.88 -8.29
N GLY A 176 -0.14 -14.97 -8.80
CA GLY A 176 -1.54 -15.34 -8.56
C GLY A 176 -2.38 -15.48 -9.82
N LEU A 177 -1.78 -15.57 -11.01
CA LEU A 177 -2.47 -15.83 -12.28
C LEU A 177 -2.71 -17.32 -12.52
N ASP A 178 -3.76 -17.61 -13.28
CA ASP A 178 -4.06 -18.96 -13.77
C ASP A 178 -4.08 -18.96 -15.31
N HIS A 179 -4.16 -20.14 -15.92
CA HIS A 179 -4.12 -20.27 -17.37
C HIS A 179 -5.39 -19.71 -18.02
N PRO A 180 -5.30 -18.76 -18.97
CA PRO A 180 -6.48 -18.19 -19.58
C PRO A 180 -7.11 -19.11 -20.63
N ASN A 181 -6.39 -20.10 -21.18
CA ASN A 181 -6.81 -20.93 -22.31
C ASN A 181 -7.28 -22.35 -21.96
N LEU A 182 -7.46 -22.69 -20.68
CA LEU A 182 -8.01 -23.99 -20.25
C LEU A 182 -9.53 -23.97 -20.11
N ASP A 183 -10.17 -25.16 -20.13
CA ASP A 183 -11.60 -25.39 -19.85
C ASP A 183 -12.61 -24.57 -20.68
N GLY A 184 -12.34 -24.42 -21.99
CA GLY A 184 -13.18 -23.57 -22.86
C GLY A 184 -12.93 -22.07 -22.64
N GLY A 185 -11.77 -21.74 -22.07
CA GLY A 185 -11.30 -20.41 -21.80
C GLY A 185 -10.95 -19.60 -23.05
N GLN A 186 -10.16 -18.57 -22.83
CA GLN A 186 -9.91 -17.47 -23.72
C GLN A 186 -8.95 -17.84 -24.85
N SER A 187 -9.13 -17.19 -26.00
CA SER A 187 -8.20 -17.26 -27.12
C SER A 187 -7.37 -15.99 -27.18
N VAL A 188 -6.39 -15.88 -26.28
CA VAL A 188 -5.50 -14.71 -26.10
C VAL A 188 -4.05 -15.09 -26.35
N VAL A 189 -3.20 -14.09 -26.60
CA VAL A 189 -1.73 -14.26 -26.61
C VAL A 189 -1.23 -13.81 -25.24
N ALA A 190 -0.72 -14.76 -24.45
CA ALA A 190 -0.39 -14.54 -23.04
C ALA A 190 0.77 -15.46 -22.64
N VAL A 191 1.73 -14.98 -21.84
CA VAL A 191 2.77 -15.85 -21.29
C VAL A 191 2.14 -16.95 -20.42
N MET A 192 0.99 -16.66 -19.80
CA MET A 192 0.22 -17.59 -18.97
C MET A 192 -0.54 -18.68 -19.74
N ASN A 193 -0.50 -18.74 -21.07
CA ASN A 193 -1.15 -19.83 -21.80
C ASN A 193 -0.54 -21.20 -21.48
N SER A 194 -1.40 -22.17 -21.16
CA SER A 194 -1.03 -23.59 -21.04
C SER A 194 -0.72 -24.20 -22.43
N GLY A 195 0.21 -25.16 -22.47
CA GLY A 195 0.35 -26.09 -23.61
C GLY A 195 0.92 -25.54 -24.92
N ASN A 196 1.48 -24.32 -24.97
CA ASN A 196 1.67 -23.62 -26.24
C ASN A 196 3.13 -23.28 -26.63
N GLN A 197 4.10 -24.06 -26.18
CA GLN A 197 5.51 -23.90 -26.59
C GLN A 197 5.84 -24.63 -27.91
N ALA A 198 4.85 -25.00 -28.74
CA ALA A 198 5.13 -25.69 -30.01
C ALA A 198 5.67 -24.72 -31.07
N VAL A 199 6.66 -25.17 -31.85
CA VAL A 199 7.30 -24.39 -32.92
C VAL A 199 6.27 -23.96 -33.98
N GLY A 200 6.23 -22.67 -34.32
CA GLY A 200 5.53 -22.16 -35.51
C GLY A 200 4.16 -21.50 -35.29
N GLY A 201 3.67 -21.38 -34.04
CA GLY A 201 2.45 -20.64 -33.71
C GLY A 201 2.69 -19.19 -33.24
N PRO A 202 1.67 -18.31 -33.19
CA PRO A 202 1.79 -16.95 -32.65
C PRO A 202 2.35 -16.91 -31.22
N GLN A 203 1.97 -17.90 -30.42
CA GLN A 203 2.41 -18.03 -29.03
C GLN A 203 3.88 -18.47 -28.88
N SER A 204 4.47 -19.05 -29.94
CA SER A 204 5.87 -19.49 -29.93
C SER A 204 6.85 -18.32 -29.80
N ALA A 205 6.44 -17.10 -30.19
CA ALA A 205 7.25 -15.89 -30.14
C ALA A 205 7.08 -15.07 -28.86
N VAL A 206 6.20 -15.48 -27.94
CA VAL A 206 5.94 -14.75 -26.70
C VAL A 206 7.05 -15.04 -25.71
N ASP A 207 7.89 -14.05 -25.43
CA ASP A 207 9.05 -14.14 -24.53
C ASP A 207 9.13 -12.99 -23.50
N HIS A 208 8.04 -12.23 -23.38
CA HIS A 208 7.83 -11.11 -22.46
C HIS A 208 6.35 -11.04 -22.06
N LEU A 209 6.04 -10.29 -21.00
CA LEU A 209 4.66 -10.10 -20.53
C LEU A 209 3.77 -9.46 -21.60
N GLN A 210 2.61 -10.06 -21.83
CA GLN A 210 1.59 -9.54 -22.74
C GLN A 210 0.54 -8.72 -22.00
N ALA A 211 -0.32 -8.03 -22.74
CA ALA A 211 -1.37 -7.19 -22.17
C ALA A 211 -2.33 -7.98 -21.25
N ASP A 212 -2.64 -9.23 -21.61
CA ASP A 212 -3.47 -10.16 -20.82
C ASP A 212 -2.84 -10.45 -19.45
N ASP A 213 -1.55 -10.79 -19.45
CA ASP A 213 -0.77 -11.12 -18.26
C ASP A 213 -0.73 -9.92 -17.29
N ILE A 214 -0.48 -8.72 -17.82
CA ILE A 214 -0.41 -7.48 -17.05
C ILE A 214 -1.78 -7.11 -16.49
N ALA A 215 -2.84 -7.19 -17.31
CA ALA A 215 -4.20 -6.88 -16.89
C ALA A 215 -4.68 -7.83 -15.79
N GLY A 216 -4.41 -9.13 -15.94
CA GLY A 216 -4.67 -10.12 -14.91
C GLY A 216 -3.94 -9.81 -13.62
N ALA A 217 -2.65 -9.48 -13.70
CA ALA A 217 -1.87 -9.19 -12.51
C ALA A 217 -2.36 -7.91 -11.81
N HIS A 218 -2.81 -6.90 -12.56
CA HIS A 218 -3.40 -5.68 -11.98
C HIS A 218 -4.79 -5.91 -11.35
N ALA A 219 -5.48 -6.97 -11.74
CA ALA A 219 -6.75 -7.36 -11.12
C ALA A 219 -6.58 -8.17 -9.83
N ILE A 220 -5.37 -8.64 -9.50
CA ILE A 220 -5.09 -9.36 -8.26
C ILE A 220 -5.26 -8.41 -7.06
N ALA A 221 -5.93 -8.91 -6.01
CA ALA A 221 -6.08 -8.20 -4.75
C ALA A 221 -4.77 -8.22 -3.93
N TRP A 222 -3.78 -7.41 -4.35
CA TRP A 222 -2.44 -7.27 -3.75
C TRP A 222 -2.43 -6.75 -2.32
N VAL A 223 -3.48 -6.04 -1.93
CA VAL A 223 -3.79 -5.82 -0.53
C VAL A 223 -4.21 -7.17 0.05
N GLY A 224 -3.24 -7.86 0.65
CA GLY A 224 -3.47 -8.67 1.84
C GLY A 224 -4.48 -7.94 2.68
N GLY A 225 -5.72 -8.44 2.76
CA GLY A 225 -6.88 -7.74 3.29
C GLY A 225 -6.50 -7.01 4.57
N GLY A 226 -6.28 -5.71 4.42
CA GLY A 226 -5.40 -4.97 5.29
C GLY A 226 -6.20 -4.08 6.21
N LEU A 227 -5.69 -3.92 7.43
CA LEU A 227 -6.15 -2.85 8.29
C LEU A 227 -5.43 -1.57 7.86
N VAL A 228 -6.18 -0.49 7.71
CA VAL A 228 -5.61 0.86 7.74
C VAL A 228 -6.22 1.59 8.93
N ALA A 229 -5.48 2.56 9.45
CA ALA A 229 -5.92 3.31 10.62
C ALA A 229 -5.60 4.79 10.49
N ALA A 230 -6.31 5.61 11.25
CA ALA A 230 -6.09 7.04 11.38
C ALA A 230 -6.36 7.48 12.82
N VAL A 231 -5.68 8.54 13.26
CA VAL A 231 -5.79 9.13 14.60
C VAL A 231 -6.02 10.64 14.47
N LEU A 232 -6.98 11.16 15.23
CA LEU A 232 -7.18 12.61 15.36
C LEU A 232 -7.73 12.97 16.76
N PRO A 233 -7.25 14.06 17.38
CA PRO A 233 -6.12 14.90 16.98
C PRO A 233 -4.80 14.12 16.94
N SER A 234 -3.85 14.55 16.11
CA SER A 234 -2.55 13.86 15.96
C SER A 234 -1.55 14.17 17.08
N SER A 235 -1.94 15.00 18.07
CA SER A 235 -1.11 15.30 19.24
C SER A 235 -1.95 15.66 20.47
N ARG A 236 -1.39 15.40 21.65
CA ARG A 236 -1.89 15.92 22.93
C ARG A 236 -0.70 16.31 23.82
N SER A 237 -0.84 17.40 24.57
CA SER A 237 0.21 17.99 25.41
C SER A 237 -0.35 18.33 26.79
N VAL A 238 -0.49 17.33 27.64
CA VAL A 238 -1.28 17.42 28.89
C VAL A 238 -0.42 17.63 30.13
N GLN A 239 -1.05 17.93 31.28
CA GLN A 239 -0.38 17.79 32.57
C GLN A 239 -0.34 16.32 33.00
N VAL A 240 0.68 15.94 33.78
CA VAL A 240 0.76 14.61 34.41
C VAL A 240 -0.50 14.34 35.24
N GLY A 241 -1.08 13.15 35.10
CA GLY A 241 -2.34 12.76 35.71
C GLY A 241 -3.60 13.10 34.90
N THR A 242 -3.49 13.92 33.86
CA THR A 242 -4.62 14.25 32.96
C THR A 242 -4.66 13.28 31.78
N ALA A 243 -5.83 12.74 31.47
CA ALA A 243 -6.01 11.86 30.32
C ALA A 243 -5.89 12.65 28.99
N ALA A 244 -4.90 12.29 28.18
CA ALA A 244 -4.76 12.68 26.79
C ALA A 244 -5.63 11.80 25.90
N THR A 245 -6.86 12.25 25.63
CA THR A 245 -7.80 11.53 24.76
C THR A 245 -7.64 11.89 23.29
N ALA A 246 -7.75 10.91 22.40
CA ALA A 246 -7.89 11.10 20.96
C ALA A 246 -8.81 10.03 20.36
N PHE A 247 -9.32 10.29 19.16
CA PHE A 247 -10.07 9.32 18.39
C PHE A 247 -9.15 8.56 17.46
N ALA A 248 -9.52 7.32 17.18
CA ALA A 248 -8.91 6.52 16.13
C ALA A 248 -9.96 5.75 15.35
N THR A 249 -9.64 5.38 14.12
CA THR A 249 -10.48 4.53 13.30
C THR A 249 -9.65 3.37 12.77
N ILE A 250 -10.19 2.16 12.82
CA ILE A 250 -9.70 1.01 12.04
C ILE A 250 -10.64 0.85 10.85
N ILE A 251 -10.08 0.70 9.65
CA ILE A 251 -10.82 0.35 8.44
C ILE A 251 -10.35 -1.03 7.99
N ASN A 252 -11.30 -1.94 7.82
CA ASN A 252 -11.05 -3.27 7.29
C ASN A 252 -11.20 -3.25 5.77
N LEU A 253 -10.08 -3.27 5.04
CA LEU A 253 -10.08 -3.33 3.58
C LEU A 253 -10.20 -4.76 3.03
N SER A 254 -10.30 -5.77 3.91
CA SER A 254 -10.46 -7.16 3.48
C SER A 254 -11.90 -7.47 3.05
N SER A 255 -12.04 -8.57 2.29
CA SER A 255 -13.33 -9.16 1.89
C SER A 255 -14.00 -9.99 2.98
N GLY A 256 -13.32 -10.22 4.11
CA GLY A 256 -13.82 -10.97 5.25
C GLY A 256 -14.01 -10.10 6.49
N VAL A 257 -14.61 -10.65 7.55
CA VAL A 257 -14.70 -9.97 8.84
C VAL A 257 -13.32 -9.98 9.50
N ALA A 258 -12.82 -8.80 9.88
CA ALA A 258 -11.67 -8.68 10.77
C ALA A 258 -12.16 -8.86 12.22
N THR A 259 -11.65 -9.87 12.92
CA THR A 259 -12.15 -10.32 14.22
C THR A 259 -11.26 -9.85 15.36
N GLY A 260 -11.82 -9.53 16.52
CA GLY A 260 -11.02 -9.19 17.71
C GLY A 260 -10.08 -7.99 17.50
N CYS A 261 -10.53 -6.98 16.76
CA CYS A 261 -9.81 -5.74 16.52
C CYS A 261 -9.66 -4.92 17.79
N SER A 262 -8.45 -4.47 18.08
CA SER A 262 -8.08 -3.75 19.30
C SER A 262 -6.97 -2.73 19.05
N LEU A 263 -6.83 -1.81 20.00
CA LEU A 263 -5.75 -0.84 20.05
C LEU A 263 -4.80 -1.19 21.20
N ALA A 264 -3.51 -0.98 21.00
CA ALA A 264 -2.52 -1.03 22.07
C ALA A 264 -1.46 0.07 21.88
N ALA A 265 -0.84 0.51 22.97
CA ALA A 265 0.34 1.35 22.89
C ALA A 265 1.52 0.54 22.34
N GLY A 266 2.07 0.94 21.20
CA GLY A 266 3.25 0.34 20.59
C GLY A 266 4.56 0.93 21.10
N THR A 267 4.56 2.20 21.49
CA THR A 267 5.71 2.86 22.15
C THR A 267 5.51 2.88 23.66
N SER A 268 6.51 2.40 24.41
CA SER A 268 6.52 2.48 25.87
C SER A 268 6.75 3.91 26.34
N VAL A 269 5.79 4.45 27.10
CA VAL A 269 5.85 5.76 27.76
C VAL A 269 5.33 5.63 29.19
N PRO A 270 5.72 6.50 30.14
CA PRO A 270 5.20 6.47 31.52
C PRO A 270 3.76 6.99 31.56
N ALA A 271 2.82 6.17 31.07
CA ALA A 271 1.40 6.45 31.02
C ALA A 271 0.59 5.14 31.04
N THR A 272 -0.63 5.19 31.58
CA THR A 272 -1.60 4.10 31.40
C THR A 272 -2.35 4.29 30.09
N PHE A 273 -2.68 3.20 29.39
CA PHE A 273 -3.40 3.22 28.12
C PHE A 273 -4.77 2.54 28.24
N THR A 274 -5.80 3.15 27.65
CA THR A 274 -7.14 2.56 27.51
C THR A 274 -7.75 2.90 26.15
N TYR A 275 -8.68 2.08 25.66
CA TYR A 275 -9.50 2.38 24.49
C TYR A 275 -10.94 1.90 24.67
N GLN A 276 -11.87 2.47 23.90
CA GLN A 276 -13.26 2.02 23.83
C GLN A 276 -13.83 2.33 22.45
N THR A 277 -14.70 1.46 21.95
CA THR A 277 -15.42 1.71 20.70
C THR A 277 -16.33 2.93 20.81
N THR A 278 -16.57 3.59 19.68
CA THR A 278 -17.55 4.67 19.57
C THR A 278 -18.52 4.39 18.43
N ASN A 279 -19.68 5.05 18.47
CA ASN A 279 -20.57 5.12 17.33
C ASN A 279 -19.99 6.14 16.31
N PRO A 280 -19.68 5.73 15.07
CA PRO A 280 -18.98 6.59 14.10
C PRO A 280 -19.81 7.79 13.63
N ALA A 281 -21.14 7.78 13.80
CA ALA A 281 -22.00 8.90 13.43
C ALA A 281 -22.14 9.95 14.55
N THR A 282 -21.91 9.57 15.82
CA THR A 282 -22.21 10.45 16.97
C THR A 282 -21.04 10.62 17.94
N ASN A 283 -19.95 9.87 17.77
CA ASN A 283 -18.81 9.77 18.70
C ASN A 283 -19.18 9.33 20.12
N GLN A 284 -20.42 8.88 20.38
CA GLN A 284 -20.81 8.34 21.67
C GLN A 284 -20.09 7.02 21.95
N LEU A 285 -19.70 6.80 23.20
CA LEU A 285 -19.06 5.55 23.65
C LEU A 285 -20.01 4.37 23.45
N THR A 286 -19.47 3.27 22.94
CA THR A 286 -20.17 1.99 22.80
C THR A 286 -19.31 0.87 23.38
N GLY A 287 -19.91 -0.30 23.64
CA GLY A 287 -19.18 -1.45 24.19
C GLY A 287 -18.58 -1.16 25.57
N THR A 288 -17.56 -1.92 25.94
CA THR A 288 -16.83 -1.80 27.21
C THR A 288 -15.36 -1.44 26.97
N VAL A 289 -14.73 -0.77 27.93
CA VAL A 289 -13.33 -0.37 27.85
C VAL A 289 -12.43 -1.58 27.62
N ASN A 290 -11.41 -1.42 26.78
CA ASN A 290 -10.39 -2.41 26.41
C ASN A 290 -10.96 -3.73 25.87
N THR A 291 -12.15 -3.69 25.26
CA THR A 291 -12.79 -4.89 24.70
C THR A 291 -12.61 -4.90 23.18
N PRO A 292 -11.97 -5.94 22.62
CA PRO A 292 -11.84 -6.09 21.18
C PRO A 292 -13.20 -6.21 20.49
N THR A 293 -13.29 -5.79 19.23
CA THR A 293 -14.53 -5.85 18.44
C THR A 293 -14.27 -6.38 17.03
N ASN A 294 -15.32 -6.85 16.36
CA ASN A 294 -15.21 -7.26 14.97
C ASN A 294 -15.51 -6.09 14.04
N VAL A 295 -14.81 -6.01 12.91
CA VAL A 295 -15.04 -5.03 11.84
C VAL A 295 -15.41 -5.78 10.58
N ALA A 296 -16.62 -5.56 10.07
CA ALA A 296 -17.10 -6.22 8.86
C ALA A 296 -16.22 -5.92 7.64
N ALA A 297 -16.31 -6.74 6.61
CA ALA A 297 -15.60 -6.53 5.34
C ALA A 297 -15.93 -5.14 4.76
N GLY A 298 -14.91 -4.39 4.34
CA GLY A 298 -15.07 -3.02 3.82
C GLY A 298 -15.57 -1.98 4.83
N ALA A 299 -15.79 -2.35 6.10
CA ALA A 299 -16.34 -1.46 7.11
C ALA A 299 -15.24 -0.76 7.93
N SER A 300 -15.66 0.22 8.73
CA SER A 300 -14.80 0.91 9.70
C SER A 300 -15.38 0.87 11.10
N GLN A 301 -14.50 0.93 12.09
CA GLN A 301 -14.86 1.06 13.50
C GLN A 301 -14.06 2.21 14.11
N SER A 302 -14.79 3.15 14.72
CA SER A 302 -14.22 4.26 15.46
C SER A 302 -14.02 3.91 16.94
N PHE A 303 -13.00 4.50 17.54
CA PHE A 303 -12.61 4.32 18.93
C PHE A 303 -12.26 5.68 19.52
N VAL A 304 -12.43 5.80 20.84
CA VAL A 304 -11.66 6.75 21.64
C VAL A 304 -10.57 5.99 22.37
N PHE A 305 -9.39 6.58 22.53
CA PHE A 305 -8.34 6.05 23.39
C PHE A 305 -7.76 7.15 24.26
N ALA A 306 -7.11 6.76 25.35
CA ALA A 306 -6.52 7.68 26.30
C ALA A 306 -5.16 7.19 26.80
N PHE A 307 -4.18 8.09 26.79
CA PHE A 307 -2.97 7.98 27.61
C PHE A 307 -3.14 8.83 28.86
N THR A 308 -2.92 8.28 30.05
CA THR A 308 -2.86 9.08 31.30
C THR A 308 -1.43 9.05 31.82
N PRO A 309 -0.63 10.12 31.60
CA PRO A 309 0.77 10.15 32.01
C PRO A 309 0.92 10.06 33.53
N THR A 310 1.89 9.26 33.99
CA THR A 310 2.28 9.12 35.39
C THR A 310 3.58 9.86 35.73
N ALA A 311 4.31 10.32 34.70
CA ALA A 311 5.48 11.17 34.81
C ALA A 311 5.56 12.13 33.61
N ALA A 312 6.49 13.09 33.66
CA ALA A 312 6.74 13.98 32.53
C ALA A 312 7.21 13.18 31.30
N ILE A 313 6.73 13.59 30.12
CA ILE A 313 7.02 12.96 28.83
C ILE A 313 7.49 14.07 27.88
N ALA A 314 8.74 14.01 27.43
CA ALA A 314 9.21 14.85 26.32
C ALA A 314 8.38 14.51 25.06
N PRO A 315 8.14 15.46 24.12
CA PRO A 315 7.36 15.17 22.93
C PRO A 315 7.85 13.92 22.22
N THR A 316 6.98 12.91 22.20
CA THR A 316 7.28 11.56 21.71
C THR A 316 6.19 11.19 20.72
N ASP A 317 6.59 10.78 19.51
CA ASP A 317 5.65 10.22 18.55
C ASP A 317 5.35 8.77 18.95
N VAL A 318 4.19 8.58 19.59
CA VAL A 318 3.77 7.30 20.13
C VAL A 318 3.09 6.49 19.04
N VAL A 319 3.71 5.36 18.71
CA VAL A 319 3.14 4.35 17.81
C VAL A 319 1.98 3.65 18.53
N LEU A 320 0.89 3.44 17.78
CA LEU A 320 -0.28 2.67 18.20
C LEU A 320 -0.38 1.41 17.35
N ASN A 321 -0.58 0.27 18.01
CA ASN A 321 -0.81 -1.00 17.35
C ASN A 321 -2.31 -1.17 17.11
N PHE A 322 -2.73 -1.13 15.86
CA PHE A 322 -4.10 -1.44 15.42
C PHE A 322 -4.11 -2.84 14.84
N ALA A 323 -4.59 -3.82 15.60
CA ALA A 323 -4.50 -5.23 15.23
C ALA A 323 -5.81 -5.95 15.42
N CYS A 324 -6.08 -6.94 14.57
CA CYS A 324 -7.19 -7.88 14.69
C CYS A 324 -6.62 -9.30 14.80
N ALA A 325 -7.35 -10.21 15.41
CA ALA A 325 -6.90 -11.57 15.68
C ALA A 325 -6.59 -12.39 14.41
N ASN A 326 -7.25 -12.07 13.28
CA ASN A 326 -7.11 -12.77 12.00
C ASN A 326 -6.53 -11.88 10.87
N ALA A 327 -5.90 -10.75 11.20
CA ALA A 327 -5.29 -9.84 10.21
C ALA A 327 -3.97 -9.26 10.72
N GLY A 328 -3.05 -8.95 9.80
CA GLY A 328 -1.84 -8.19 10.14
C GLY A 328 -2.19 -6.78 10.67
N PRO A 329 -1.37 -6.20 11.56
CA PRO A 329 -1.63 -4.87 12.10
C PRO A 329 -1.58 -3.80 11.00
N ALA A 330 -2.31 -2.70 11.20
CA ALA A 330 -2.25 -1.57 10.29
C ALA A 330 -0.82 -0.97 10.26
N PRO A 331 -0.28 -0.61 9.08
CA PRO A 331 1.03 0.03 8.98
C PRO A 331 1.10 1.32 9.81
N SER A 332 2.18 1.52 10.55
CA SER A 332 2.39 2.74 11.34
C SER A 332 2.94 3.87 10.46
N ASN A 333 2.24 5.01 10.43
CA ASN A 333 2.57 6.20 9.67
C ASN A 333 2.51 7.43 10.58
N SER A 334 3.66 8.05 10.83
CA SER A 334 3.80 9.21 11.72
C SER A 334 2.85 10.35 11.34
N GLY A 335 2.10 10.86 12.33
CA GLY A 335 1.13 11.94 12.19
C GLY A 335 -0.07 11.64 11.29
N LEU A 336 -0.27 10.38 10.90
CA LEU A 336 -1.52 9.85 10.33
C LEU A 336 -2.22 8.93 11.33
N ASN A 337 -1.52 7.95 11.89
CA ASN A 337 -2.08 7.00 12.86
C ASN A 337 -1.21 6.80 14.11
N THR A 338 -0.26 7.71 14.34
CA THR A 338 0.46 7.84 15.60
C THR A 338 -0.08 9.03 16.40
N LEU A 339 0.31 9.14 17.67
CA LEU A 339 0.00 10.28 18.52
C LEU A 339 1.29 10.94 19.01
N LEU A 340 1.51 12.21 18.67
CA LEU A 340 2.55 13.00 19.32
C LEU A 340 2.11 13.38 20.74
N LEU A 341 2.66 12.69 21.74
CA LEU A 341 2.31 12.85 23.15
C LEU A 341 3.41 13.62 23.90
N SER A 342 3.01 14.60 24.71
CA SER A 342 3.89 15.18 25.73
C SER A 342 3.13 15.38 27.04
N ALA A 343 3.88 15.39 28.15
CA ALA A 343 3.33 15.59 29.48
C ALA A 343 4.27 16.43 30.36
N SER A 344 3.72 17.35 31.15
CA SER A 344 4.48 18.18 32.10
C SER A 344 3.89 18.11 33.51
N THR A 345 4.74 18.25 34.53
CA THR A 345 4.31 18.39 35.93
C THR A 345 3.81 19.81 36.26
N THR A 346 4.02 20.77 35.36
CA THR A 346 3.51 22.13 35.46
C THR A 346 2.50 22.42 34.35
N PRO A 347 1.62 23.42 34.51
CA PRO A 347 0.71 23.84 33.46
C PRO A 347 1.44 24.25 32.18
N ILE A 348 1.04 23.67 31.05
CA ILE A 348 1.55 23.92 29.70
C ILE A 348 0.39 24.06 28.71
N PRO A 349 0.61 24.69 27.54
CA PRO A 349 -0.37 24.68 26.47
C PRO A 349 -0.65 23.27 25.95
N ASP A 350 -1.90 23.06 25.56
CA ASP A 350 -2.38 21.83 24.93
C ASP A 350 -3.23 22.19 23.71
N VAL A 351 -2.58 22.40 22.58
CA VAL A 351 -3.22 22.90 21.36
C VAL A 351 -3.73 21.71 20.56
N VAL A 352 -5.04 21.47 20.62
CA VAL A 352 -5.74 20.54 19.72
C VAL A 352 -5.93 21.24 18.39
N ALA A 353 -5.56 20.59 17.29
CA ALA A 353 -5.70 21.14 15.94
C ALA A 353 -6.45 20.19 15.02
N LEU A 354 -7.30 20.75 14.15
CA LEU A 354 -8.08 20.02 13.14
C LEU A 354 -7.92 20.70 11.79
N GLY A 355 -7.52 19.94 10.77
CA GLY A 355 -7.45 20.41 9.38
C GLY A 355 -8.78 20.26 8.66
N ALA A 356 -9.15 21.26 7.85
CA ALA A 356 -10.31 21.23 6.97
C ALA A 356 -9.87 21.53 5.53
N THR A 357 -10.00 20.53 4.66
CA THR A 357 -9.71 20.66 3.23
C THR A 357 -10.96 21.04 2.44
N LEU A 358 -10.79 21.66 1.27
CA LEU A 358 -11.90 22.18 0.47
C LEU A 358 -12.93 21.10 0.10
N THR A 359 -12.47 19.87 -0.12
CA THR A 359 -13.28 18.70 -0.48
C THR A 359 -13.69 17.84 0.72
N SER A 360 -13.27 18.21 1.94
CA SER A 360 -13.56 17.47 3.19
C SER A 360 -13.11 16.01 3.18
N ASP A 361 -12.10 15.68 2.38
CA ASP A 361 -11.51 14.35 2.22
C ASP A 361 -10.14 14.20 2.90
N GLY A 362 -9.65 15.26 3.57
CA GLY A 362 -8.33 15.29 4.20
C GLY A 362 -7.16 15.44 3.22
N ILE A 363 -7.43 15.84 1.97
CA ILE A 363 -6.44 16.08 0.92
C ILE A 363 -6.42 17.55 0.52
N VAL A 364 -5.24 18.19 0.55
CA VAL A 364 -5.02 19.47 -0.13
C VAL A 364 -4.66 19.19 -1.59
N ASN A 365 -5.54 19.59 -2.50
CA ASN A 365 -5.36 19.47 -3.94
C ASN A 365 -4.67 20.75 -4.47
N VAL A 366 -3.47 20.61 -5.02
CA VAL A 366 -2.72 21.70 -5.65
C VAL A 366 -3.03 21.71 -7.15
N PRO A 367 -3.62 22.78 -7.73
CA PRO A 367 -3.95 22.80 -9.15
C PRO A 367 -2.70 22.85 -10.03
N GLY A 368 -2.41 21.80 -10.78
CA GLY A 368 -1.19 21.69 -11.58
C GLY A 368 0.10 21.72 -10.76
N ALA A 369 1.24 21.85 -11.47
CA ALA A 369 2.56 21.85 -10.84
C ALA A 369 2.94 23.16 -10.13
N THR A 370 2.25 24.27 -10.43
CA THR A 370 2.59 25.62 -9.93
C THR A 370 1.44 26.34 -9.24
N GLY A 371 0.25 25.72 -9.16
CA GLY A 371 -0.88 26.31 -8.46
C GLY A 371 -0.68 26.32 -6.95
N THR A 372 -1.66 26.88 -6.25
CA THR A 372 -1.70 26.89 -4.78
C THR A 372 -2.93 26.13 -4.30
N GLY A 373 -2.69 25.02 -3.61
CA GLY A 373 -3.71 24.36 -2.80
C GLY A 373 -3.83 25.05 -1.45
N VAL A 374 -5.03 25.03 -0.86
CA VAL A 374 -5.28 25.64 0.45
C VAL A 374 -6.07 24.70 1.37
N PHE A 375 -5.84 24.83 2.66
CA PHE A 375 -6.68 24.23 3.70
C PHE A 375 -6.67 25.10 4.95
N ALA A 376 -7.70 24.97 5.78
CA ALA A 376 -7.80 25.69 7.04
C ALA A 376 -7.42 24.78 8.21
N VAL A 377 -6.92 25.36 9.29
CA VAL A 377 -6.72 24.68 10.57
C VAL A 377 -7.44 25.44 11.66
N ALA A 378 -8.37 24.77 12.34
CA ALA A 378 -8.96 25.26 13.57
C ALA A 378 -8.22 24.68 14.77
N THR A 379 -8.08 25.47 15.83
CA THR A 379 -7.44 25.02 17.07
C THR A 379 -8.30 25.29 18.29
N VAL A 380 -8.00 24.58 19.38
CA VAL A 380 -8.43 24.96 20.73
C VAL A 380 -7.28 24.66 21.69
N ASN A 381 -6.94 25.61 22.56
CA ASN A 381 -6.01 25.34 23.66
C ASN A 381 -6.77 24.87 24.89
N VAL A 382 -6.71 23.57 25.18
CA VAL A 382 -7.36 22.97 26.36
C VAL A 382 -6.42 22.92 27.58
N GLY A 383 -5.23 23.51 27.47
CA GLY A 383 -4.23 23.62 28.52
C GLY A 383 -4.12 25.06 29.06
N ALA A 384 -2.93 25.40 29.56
CA ALA A 384 -2.63 26.76 30.02
C ALA A 384 -2.36 27.72 28.86
N SER A 385 -2.56 29.03 29.09
CA SER A 385 -2.17 30.07 28.13
C SER A 385 -0.67 30.01 27.83
N GLY A 386 -0.29 30.30 26.58
CA GLY A 386 1.11 30.40 26.20
C GLY A 386 1.32 31.04 24.83
N VAL A 387 2.55 31.50 24.61
CA VAL A 387 2.99 31.98 23.29
C VAL A 387 3.30 30.77 22.41
N ILE A 388 2.65 30.70 21.25
CA ILE A 388 2.73 29.60 20.30
C ILE A 388 3.20 30.11 18.95
N THR A 389 4.20 29.45 18.39
CA THR A 389 4.64 29.62 17.01
C THR A 389 4.07 28.49 16.16
N ALA A 390 3.15 28.83 15.26
CA ALA A 390 2.61 27.94 14.24
C ALA A 390 3.54 27.89 13.01
N SER A 391 3.77 26.70 12.46
CA SER A 391 4.56 26.47 11.24
C SER A 391 3.97 25.32 10.42
N ALA A 392 4.30 25.23 9.13
CA ALA A 392 3.98 24.08 8.28
C ALA A 392 5.23 23.46 7.65
N ASP A 393 5.27 22.13 7.52
CA ASP A 393 6.36 21.38 6.91
C ASP A 393 5.89 20.05 6.29
N THR A 394 6.78 19.34 5.60
CA THR A 394 6.49 18.09 4.88
C THR A 394 6.88 16.82 5.64
N GLY A 395 7.21 16.94 6.94
CA GLY A 395 7.63 15.80 7.75
C GLY A 395 8.97 15.19 7.32
N GLY A 396 9.81 15.95 6.62
CA GLY A 396 11.10 15.48 6.10
C GLY A 396 11.03 14.84 4.71
N VAL A 397 9.83 14.68 4.13
CA VAL A 397 9.68 14.22 2.74
C VAL A 397 10.01 15.38 1.78
N PRO A 398 10.95 15.22 0.83
CA PRO A 398 11.32 16.28 -0.09
C PRO A 398 10.24 16.45 -1.18
N LEU A 399 9.20 17.24 -0.88
CA LEU A 399 8.13 17.54 -1.82
C LEU A 399 8.40 18.87 -2.55
N PRO A 400 8.09 18.99 -3.85
CA PRO A 400 8.24 20.22 -4.63
C PRO A 400 7.10 21.21 -4.31
N VAL A 401 7.02 21.66 -3.06
CA VAL A 401 6.04 22.64 -2.59
C VAL A 401 6.70 23.67 -1.67
N THR A 402 6.20 24.89 -1.72
CA THR A 402 6.50 25.94 -0.74
C THR A 402 5.29 26.12 0.16
N LEU A 403 5.53 26.23 1.47
CA LEU A 403 4.49 26.34 2.48
C LEU A 403 4.50 27.72 3.12
N SER A 404 3.32 28.31 3.28
CA SER A 404 3.12 29.51 4.09
C SER A 404 1.79 29.44 4.83
N LEU A 405 1.66 30.22 5.90
CA LEU A 405 0.45 30.27 6.72
C LEU A 405 0.22 31.67 7.29
N CYS A 406 -1.03 31.95 7.63
CA CYS A 406 -1.45 33.14 8.37
C CYS A 406 -2.43 32.73 9.48
N GLN A 407 -2.47 33.46 10.60
CA GLN A 407 -3.62 33.38 11.50
C GLN A 407 -4.82 34.04 10.80
N THR A 408 -6.01 33.47 10.94
CA THR A 408 -7.23 33.95 10.30
C THR A 408 -8.25 34.42 11.32
N ASN A 409 -9.15 35.30 10.88
CA ASN A 409 -10.37 35.60 11.61
C ASN A 409 -11.29 34.36 11.56
N PRO A 410 -11.73 33.78 12.70
CA PRO A 410 -12.48 32.54 12.72
C PRO A 410 -13.89 32.66 12.10
N THR A 411 -14.42 33.87 11.96
CA THR A 411 -15.74 34.13 11.36
C THR A 411 -15.65 34.35 9.84
N THR A 412 -14.62 35.05 9.36
CA THR A 412 -14.52 35.43 7.94
C THR A 412 -13.51 34.61 7.15
N GLY A 413 -12.60 33.91 7.82
CA GLY A 413 -11.48 33.20 7.19
C GLY A 413 -10.37 34.11 6.64
N ALA A 414 -10.51 35.44 6.75
CA ALA A 414 -9.51 36.39 6.26
C ALA A 414 -8.23 36.31 7.10
N CYS A 415 -7.06 36.33 6.46
CA CYS A 415 -5.79 36.46 7.16
C CYS A 415 -5.73 37.75 7.98
N LEU A 416 -5.29 37.65 9.23
CA LEU A 416 -5.07 38.79 10.13
C LEU A 416 -3.74 39.51 9.87
N GLY A 417 -2.84 38.88 9.12
CA GLY A 417 -1.56 39.41 8.68
C GLY A 417 -1.07 38.70 7.42
N ALA A 418 0.04 39.16 6.84
CA ALA A 418 0.60 38.52 5.65
C ALA A 418 0.96 37.05 5.92
N ALA A 419 0.75 36.18 4.93
CA ALA A 419 1.19 34.79 5.02
C ALA A 419 2.72 34.72 5.10
N ALA A 420 3.24 33.91 6.01
CA ALA A 420 4.66 33.77 6.28
C ALA A 420 5.00 32.30 6.56
N ALA A 421 6.29 31.97 6.70
CA ALA A 421 6.73 30.61 7.04
C ALA A 421 6.31 30.19 8.46
N THR A 422 6.15 31.16 9.37
CA THR A 422 5.70 30.95 10.75
C THR A 422 4.83 32.10 11.22
N VAL A 423 3.94 31.84 12.18
CA VAL A 423 3.11 32.84 12.84
C VAL A 423 3.19 32.64 14.35
N THR A 424 3.60 33.67 15.09
CA THR A 424 3.64 33.64 16.56
C THR A 424 2.45 34.39 17.13
N THR A 425 1.72 33.76 18.05
CA THR A 425 0.55 34.35 18.70
C THR A 425 0.37 33.77 20.10
N THR A 426 -0.23 34.53 21.02
CA THR A 426 -0.65 33.99 22.32
C THR A 426 -1.96 33.24 22.13
N ILE A 427 -2.01 31.98 22.58
CA ILE A 427 -3.23 31.19 22.59
C ILE A 427 -3.63 30.98 24.05
N ASP A 428 -4.59 31.77 24.52
CA ASP A 428 -5.10 31.65 25.88
C ASP A 428 -5.83 30.32 26.12
N ALA A 429 -6.00 29.96 27.39
CA ALA A 429 -6.79 28.78 27.75
C ALA A 429 -8.22 28.92 27.19
N ASN A 430 -8.71 27.86 26.55
CA ASN A 430 -9.97 27.76 25.82
C ASN A 430 -10.11 28.66 24.58
N ALA A 431 -9.06 29.40 24.18
CA ALA A 431 -9.10 30.18 22.95
C ALA A 431 -9.04 29.27 21.71
N THR A 432 -9.69 29.71 20.63
CA THR A 432 -9.85 28.93 19.39
C THR A 432 -9.38 29.67 18.14
N PRO A 433 -8.09 30.08 18.04
CA PRO A 433 -7.62 30.74 16.83
C PRO A 433 -7.64 29.78 15.64
N THR A 434 -7.87 30.33 14.45
CA THR A 434 -7.84 29.61 13.17
C THR A 434 -6.65 30.06 12.33
N PHE A 435 -6.24 29.21 11.40
CA PHE A 435 -5.11 29.45 10.50
C PHE A 435 -5.46 29.04 9.07
N GLY A 436 -4.96 29.78 8.09
CA GLY A 436 -5.02 29.43 6.67
C GLY A 436 -3.65 28.96 6.22
N ILE A 437 -3.59 27.80 5.55
CA ILE A 437 -2.36 27.18 5.08
C ILE A 437 -2.39 27.16 3.56
N PHE A 438 -1.29 27.62 2.96
CA PHE A 438 -1.11 27.75 1.52
C PHE A 438 0.04 26.84 1.07
N VAL A 439 -0.25 25.98 0.09
CA VAL A 439 0.65 24.96 -0.44
C VAL A 439 0.86 25.27 -1.92
N THR A 440 1.93 25.97 -2.25
CA THR A 440 2.25 26.38 -3.62
C THR A 440 3.19 25.37 -4.26
N GLY A 441 2.78 24.78 -5.38
CA GLY A 441 3.58 23.82 -6.13
C GLY A 441 4.80 24.47 -6.79
N SER A 442 5.89 23.72 -6.87
CA SER A 442 7.04 23.97 -7.73
C SER A 442 7.38 22.76 -8.62
N GLY A 443 6.45 21.79 -8.68
CA GLY A 443 6.58 20.51 -9.38
C GLY A 443 5.40 19.59 -9.04
N SER A 444 5.37 18.41 -9.64
CA SER A 444 4.30 17.43 -9.41
C SER A 444 4.47 16.70 -8.08
N VAL A 445 3.36 16.49 -7.36
CA VAL A 445 3.29 15.68 -6.14
C VAL A 445 2.38 14.50 -6.42
N SER A 446 2.94 13.28 -6.42
CA SER A 446 2.18 12.05 -6.59
C SER A 446 1.20 11.84 -5.44
N PHE A 447 0.08 11.16 -5.71
CA PHE A 447 -0.88 10.84 -4.67
C PHE A 447 -0.41 9.63 -3.84
N SER A 448 0.30 9.92 -2.75
CA SER A 448 0.70 8.95 -1.73
C SER A 448 0.26 9.46 -0.35
N PRO A 449 -1.01 9.31 0.05
CA PRO A 449 -1.57 9.99 1.23
C PRO A 449 -0.98 9.54 2.57
N ALA A 450 -0.32 8.37 2.61
CA ALA A 450 0.41 7.89 3.78
C ALA A 450 1.76 8.63 3.97
N THR A 451 2.39 9.06 2.87
CA THR A 451 3.76 9.63 2.86
C THR A 451 3.76 11.13 2.58
N ASN A 452 3.07 11.56 1.54
CA ASN A 452 3.04 12.94 1.06
C ASN A 452 1.99 13.71 1.86
N ARG A 453 2.44 14.35 2.95
CA ARG A 453 1.57 15.07 3.89
C ARG A 453 2.15 16.44 4.24
N ILE A 454 1.26 17.39 4.49
CA ILE A 454 1.61 18.69 5.09
C ILE A 454 1.25 18.64 6.57
N TYR A 455 2.24 18.84 7.42
CA TYR A 455 2.11 18.89 8.86
C TYR A 455 2.03 20.35 9.29
N VAL A 456 1.10 20.67 10.18
CA VAL A 456 1.03 21.97 10.86
C VAL A 456 1.41 21.72 12.32
N ARG A 457 2.39 22.47 12.81
CA ARG A 457 2.97 22.31 14.16
C ARG A 457 2.84 23.60 14.94
N PHE A 458 2.48 23.46 16.22
CA PHE A 458 2.33 24.54 17.17
C PHE A 458 3.37 24.36 18.27
N ARG A 459 4.40 25.22 18.29
CA ARG A 459 5.52 25.13 19.24
C ARG A 459 5.43 26.21 20.30
N ASP A 460 5.78 25.89 21.54
CA ASP A 460 5.95 26.91 22.59
C ASP A 460 7.25 27.71 22.41
N SER A 461 7.50 28.66 23.32
CA SER A 461 8.72 29.48 23.32
C SER A 461 10.02 28.68 23.51
N GLY A 462 9.95 27.46 24.03
CA GLY A 462 11.08 26.53 24.13
C GLY A 462 11.28 25.68 22.87
N GLY A 463 10.47 25.89 21.82
CA GLY A 463 10.50 25.11 20.59
C GLY A 463 9.82 23.73 20.71
N VAL A 464 9.16 23.45 21.83
CA VAL A 464 8.52 22.16 22.12
C VAL A 464 7.14 22.13 21.44
N ILE A 465 6.83 21.06 20.70
CA ILE A 465 5.53 20.94 20.02
C ILE A 465 4.43 20.70 21.08
N ARG A 466 3.43 21.58 21.10
CA ARG A 466 2.23 21.55 21.97
C ARG A 466 0.95 21.26 21.21
N GLY A 467 1.02 21.20 19.88
CA GLY A 467 -0.09 20.84 19.00
C GLY A 467 0.41 20.48 17.61
N ALA A 468 -0.31 19.59 16.92
CA ALA A 468 -0.05 19.20 15.55
C ALA A 468 -1.33 18.70 14.87
N THR A 469 -1.37 18.83 13.54
CA THR A 469 -2.32 18.15 12.64
C THR A 469 -1.63 17.91 11.30
N SER A 470 -2.18 17.05 10.44
CA SER A 470 -1.68 16.87 9.08
C SER A 470 -2.80 16.61 8.08
N VAL A 471 -2.55 16.94 6.81
CA VAL A 471 -3.41 16.60 5.66
C VAL A 471 -2.55 15.98 4.55
N ALA A 472 -3.11 15.07 3.76
CA ALA A 472 -2.44 14.54 2.58
C ALA A 472 -2.32 15.63 1.49
N VAL A 473 -1.33 15.55 0.61
CA VAL A 473 -1.14 16.50 -0.50
C VAL A 473 -0.93 15.77 -1.83
N ARG A 474 -1.49 16.34 -2.91
CA ARG A 474 -1.20 15.96 -4.29
C ARG A 474 -1.35 17.15 -5.23
N THR A 475 -0.72 17.06 -6.40
CA THR A 475 -1.04 17.93 -7.55
C THR A 475 -2.13 17.28 -8.41
N GLN A 476 -2.99 18.10 -9.02
CA GLN A 476 -4.03 17.67 -9.96
C GLN A 476 -3.75 18.10 -11.39
#